data_AF-Q2FQA1-F1
#
_entry.id   AF-Q2FQA1-F1
#
_cell.length_a   1.000
_cell.length_b   1.000
_cell.length_c   1.000
_cell.angle_alpha   90.00
_cell.angle_beta   90.00
_cell.angle_gamma   90.00
#
_symmetry.space_group_name_H-M   'P 1'
#
loop_
_entity.id
_entity.type
_entity.pdbx_description
1 polymer ?
#
loop_
_entity_poly.entity_id
_entity_poly.type
_entity_poly.pdbx_seq_one_letter_code
_entity_poly.pdbx_strand_id
1 'polypeptide(L)'
;MDGEAVHYVYEQGRDAGIREFNDPSGTFSDPEMFIFAFDMNGTLLANPYFPGLVGQNRLNDRDPYGKYPVQILWPMENKALDIPTISLPIRILTMKSV
;
A
#
# COMPACT_ATOMS: atom_id res chain seq x y z
N MET A 1 11.14 -6.40 -1.64
CA MET A 1 10.29 -5.38 -1.00
C MET A 1 8.83 -5.76 -0.86
N ASP A 2 8.05 -6.09 -1.90
CA ASP A 2 6.61 -6.43 -1.70
C ASP A 2 6.43 -7.59 -0.72
N GLY A 3 7.17 -8.68 -0.94
CA GLY A 3 7.18 -9.81 -0.01
C GLY A 3 7.70 -9.45 1.37
N GLU A 4 8.65 -8.52 1.49
CA GLU A 4 9.23 -8.09 2.78
C GLU A 4 8.25 -7.20 3.57
N ALA A 5 7.55 -6.29 2.90
CA ALA A 5 6.53 -5.43 3.50
C ALA A 5 5.32 -6.25 3.95
N VAL A 6 4.88 -7.21 3.12
CA VAL A 6 3.84 -8.18 3.49
C VAL A 6 4.28 -9.03 4.67
N HIS A 7 5.52 -9.53 4.66
CA HIS A 7 6.08 -10.31 5.75
C HIS A 7 6.18 -9.50 7.05
N TYR A 8 6.60 -8.25 6.98
CA TYR A 8 6.67 -7.36 8.14
C TYR A 8 5.30 -7.14 8.77
N VAL A 9 4.27 -6.89 7.97
CA VAL A 9 2.88 -6.79 8.47
C VAL A 9 2.40 -8.10 9.08
N TYR A 10 2.81 -9.23 8.50
CA TYR A 10 2.49 -10.54 9.04
C TYR A 10 3.14 -10.79 10.41
N GLU A 11 4.42 -10.45 10.57
CA GLU A 11 5.17 -10.68 11.81
C GLU A 11 4.85 -9.65 12.90
N GLN A 12 4.79 -8.37 12.55
CA GLN A 12 4.64 -7.25 13.50
C GLN A 12 3.18 -6.82 13.70
N GLY A 13 2.29 -7.28 12.82
CA GLY A 13 0.90 -6.91 12.81
C GLY A 13 0.59 -5.63 12.04
N ARG A 14 -0.69 -5.46 11.73
CA ARG A 14 -1.24 -4.36 10.91
C ARG A 14 -0.79 -2.98 11.37
N ASP A 15 -1.00 -2.64 12.64
CA ASP A 15 -0.78 -1.27 13.13
C ASP A 15 0.71 -0.93 13.22
N ALA A 16 1.57 -1.93 13.44
CA ALA A 16 3.02 -1.77 13.36
C ALA A 16 3.46 -1.50 11.92
N GLY A 17 2.97 -2.28 10.95
CA GLY A 17 3.25 -2.06 9.54
C GLY A 17 2.77 -0.70 9.03
N ILE A 18 1.54 -0.28 9.36
CA ILE A 18 1.02 1.04 8.97
C ILE A 18 1.91 2.16 9.52
N ARG A 19 2.38 2.05 10.75
CA ARG A 19 3.28 3.05 11.35
C ARG A 19 4.62 3.07 10.63
N GLU A 20 5.23 1.91 10.40
CA GLU A 20 6.51 1.78 9.70
C GLU A 20 6.44 2.35 8.28
N PHE A 21 5.37 2.04 7.54
CA PHE A 21 5.20 2.53 6.16
C PHE A 21 4.92 4.03 6.06
N ASN A 22 4.50 4.67 7.15
CA ASN A 22 4.35 6.12 7.22
C ASN A 22 5.60 6.83 7.78
N ASP A 23 6.63 6.09 8.19
CA ASP A 23 7.87 6.68 8.65
C ASP A 23 8.80 6.95 7.45
N PRO A 24 9.04 8.23 7.07
CA PRO A 24 9.95 8.56 5.98
C PRO A 24 11.43 8.26 6.31
N SER A 25 11.74 7.87 7.53
CA SER A 25 13.04 7.36 7.96
C SER A 25 13.03 5.87 8.31
N GLY A 26 11.90 5.19 8.09
CA GLY A 26 11.72 3.77 8.38
C GLY A 26 12.45 2.86 7.39
N THR A 27 12.44 1.57 7.71
CA THR A 27 13.13 0.50 6.97
C THR A 27 12.64 0.38 5.53
N PHE A 28 11.40 0.78 5.27
CA PHE A 28 10.77 0.77 3.96
C PHE A 28 10.77 2.12 3.25
N SER A 29 11.49 3.11 3.78
CA SER A 29 11.70 4.39 3.11
C SER A 29 12.78 4.23 2.04
N ASP A 30 12.37 3.86 0.85
CA ASP A 30 13.22 3.73 -0.33
C ASP A 30 12.86 4.84 -1.34
N PRO A 31 13.80 5.71 -1.75
CA PRO A 31 13.54 6.74 -2.76
C PRO A 31 13.19 6.17 -4.14
N GLU A 32 13.55 4.91 -4.42
CA GLU A 32 13.26 4.21 -5.67
C GLU A 32 12.02 3.31 -5.56
N MET A 33 11.42 3.15 -4.37
CA MET A 33 10.23 2.31 -4.18
C MET A 33 9.20 2.93 -3.22
N PHE A 34 7.99 3.08 -3.74
CA PHE A 34 6.86 3.63 -3.02
C PHE A 34 6.01 2.52 -2.41
N ILE A 35 5.74 2.57 -1.11
CA ILE A 35 4.74 1.72 -0.46
C ILE A 35 3.45 2.50 -0.23
N PHE A 36 2.33 1.88 -0.61
CA PHE A 36 0.99 2.32 -0.28
C PHE A 36 0.26 1.21 0.46
N ALA A 37 -0.39 1.55 1.57
CA ALA A 37 -1.28 0.63 2.27
C ALA A 37 -2.71 1.16 2.23
N PHE A 38 -3.67 0.31 1.92
CA PHE A 38 -5.10 0.62 1.92
C PHE A 38 -5.88 -0.32 2.82
N ASP A 39 -6.99 0.13 3.39
CA ASP A 39 -8.00 -0.78 3.93
C ASP A 39 -8.83 -1.42 2.79
N MET A 40 -9.70 -2.37 3.16
CA MET A 40 -10.55 -3.08 2.21
C MET A 40 -11.66 -2.24 1.59
N ASN A 41 -11.86 -1.00 2.03
CA ASN A 41 -12.80 -0.05 1.46
C ASN A 41 -12.12 0.98 0.54
N GLY A 42 -10.79 0.95 0.39
CA GLY A 42 -10.01 1.90 -0.39
C GLY A 42 -9.62 3.17 0.37
N THR A 43 -9.68 3.16 1.71
CA THR A 43 -9.10 4.22 2.56
C THR A 43 -7.59 4.06 2.58
N LEU A 44 -6.86 5.14 2.27
CA LEU A 44 -5.40 5.15 2.34
C LEU A 44 -4.94 5.14 3.80
N LEU A 45 -4.16 4.14 4.18
CA LEU A 45 -3.61 3.94 5.53
C LEU A 45 -2.14 4.36 5.63
N ALA A 46 -1.36 4.18 4.56
CA ALA A 46 0.03 4.63 4.53
C ALA A 46 0.43 5.20 3.17
N ASN A 47 1.08 6.37 3.22
CA ASN A 47 1.72 7.02 2.09
C ASN A 47 2.75 8.04 2.62
N PRO A 48 4.04 7.66 2.72
CA PRO A 48 5.05 8.49 3.38
C PRO A 48 5.35 9.77 2.60
N TYR A 49 5.08 9.79 1.28
CA TYR A 49 5.34 10.93 0.41
C TYR A 49 4.17 11.93 0.34
N PHE A 50 2.95 11.45 0.54
CA PHE A 50 1.74 12.29 0.57
C PHE A 50 0.92 12.03 1.84
N PRO A 51 1.46 12.39 3.03
CA PRO A 51 0.80 12.09 4.31
C PRO A 51 -0.56 12.77 4.45
N GLY A 52 -0.78 13.90 3.78
CA GLY A 52 -2.06 14.60 3.79
C GLY A 52 -3.22 13.81 3.16
N LEU A 53 -2.93 12.74 2.41
CA LEU A 53 -3.95 11.87 1.82
C LEU A 53 -4.35 10.70 2.75
N VAL A 54 -3.58 10.43 3.80
CA VAL A 54 -3.87 9.34 4.74
C VAL A 54 -5.22 9.58 5.45
N GLY A 55 -6.01 8.52 5.58
CA GLY A 55 -7.37 8.56 6.13
C GLY A 55 -8.46 8.91 5.11
N GLN A 56 -8.10 9.26 3.88
CA GLN A 56 -9.07 9.57 2.83
C GLN A 56 -9.41 8.31 2.03
N ASN A 57 -10.71 8.14 1.72
CA ASN A 57 -11.14 7.11 0.78
C ASN A 57 -10.85 7.55 -0.65
N ARG A 58 -10.08 6.74 -1.37
CA ARG A 58 -9.61 7.06 -2.72
C ARG A 58 -10.18 6.13 -3.81
N LEU A 59 -11.12 5.26 -3.44
CA LEU A 59 -11.64 4.22 -4.34
C LEU A 59 -12.26 4.81 -5.60
N ASN A 60 -12.94 5.96 -5.49
CA ASN A 60 -13.67 6.59 -6.58
C ASN A 60 -12.95 7.81 -7.19
N ASP A 61 -11.70 8.06 -6.81
CA ASP A 61 -10.94 9.16 -7.37
C ASP A 61 -10.48 8.85 -8.79
N ARG A 62 -10.60 9.86 -9.64
CA ARG A 62 -10.22 9.79 -11.04
C ARG A 62 -8.93 10.53 -11.28
N ASP A 63 -8.07 9.95 -12.11
CA ASP A 63 -6.98 10.68 -12.72
C ASP A 63 -7.50 11.62 -13.84
N PRO A 64 -6.66 12.49 -14.42
CA PRO A 64 -7.05 13.37 -15.52
C PRO A 64 -7.57 12.65 -16.78
N TYR A 65 -7.32 11.35 -16.91
CA TYR A 65 -7.77 10.52 -18.02
C TYR A 65 -9.07 9.76 -17.71
N GLY A 66 -9.67 10.01 -16.54
CA GLY A 66 -10.92 9.38 -16.10
C GLY A 66 -10.75 7.95 -15.61
N LYS A 67 -9.53 7.50 -15.34
CA LYS A 67 -9.23 6.17 -14.77
C LYS A 67 -9.34 6.21 -13.26
N TYR A 68 -9.69 5.09 -12.64
CA TYR A 68 -9.73 4.91 -11.19
C TYR A 68 -8.48 4.16 -10.72
N PRO A 69 -7.40 4.84 -10.29
CA PRO A 69 -6.13 4.18 -10.07
C PRO A 69 -6.22 3.08 -9.01
N VAL A 70 -6.90 3.34 -7.89
CA VAL A 70 -7.07 2.36 -6.80
C VAL A 70 -7.83 1.11 -7.28
N GLN A 71 -8.89 1.29 -8.09
CA GLN A 71 -9.65 0.16 -8.62
C GLN A 71 -8.86 -0.65 -9.66
N ILE A 72 -7.98 -0.01 -10.43
CA ILE A 72 -7.09 -0.67 -11.40
C ILE A 72 -6.01 -1.49 -10.68
N LEU A 73 -5.51 -0.97 -9.56
CA LEU A 73 -4.44 -1.59 -8.78
C LEU A 73 -4.92 -2.80 -7.99
N TRP A 74 -6.18 -2.81 -7.56
CA TRP A 74 -6.79 -3.90 -6.80
C TRP A 74 -6.63 -5.29 -7.45
N PRO A 75 -7.00 -5.53 -8.72
CA PRO A 75 -6.77 -6.84 -9.34
C PRO A 75 -5.29 -7.19 -9.60
N MET A 76 -4.36 -6.22 -9.52
CA MET A 76 -2.92 -6.47 -9.76
C MET A 76 -2.23 -7.12 -8.55
N GLU A 77 -2.71 -6.85 -7.33
CA GLU A 77 -2.16 -7.43 -6.08
C GLU A 77 -2.18 -8.98 -6.07
N ASN A 78 -3.19 -9.59 -6.72
CA ASN A 78 -3.48 -11.03 -6.64
C ASN A 78 -2.67 -11.85 -7.66
N LYS A 79 -1.89 -11.20 -8.53
CA LYS A 79 -1.08 -11.85 -9.56
C LYS A 79 0.43 -11.77 -9.30
N ALA A 80 0.89 -10.84 -8.47
CA ALA A 80 2.31 -10.57 -8.29
C ALA A 80 2.96 -11.35 -7.14
N LEU A 81 2.15 -11.97 -6.27
CA LEU A 81 2.63 -12.57 -5.03
C LEU A 81 2.14 -14.03 -4.97
N ASP A 82 3.04 -14.98 -5.21
CA ASP A 82 2.87 -16.42 -4.91
C ASP A 82 2.87 -16.67 -3.38
N ILE A 83 2.37 -15.70 -2.62
CA ILE A 83 2.20 -15.74 -1.18
C ILE A 83 0.81 -16.32 -0.97
N PRO A 84 0.63 -17.38 -0.14
CA PRO A 84 -0.69 -17.91 0.16
C PRO A 84 -1.56 -16.75 0.58
N THR A 85 -2.76 -16.65 0.01
CA THR A 85 -3.76 -15.61 0.23
C THR A 85 -4.24 -15.66 1.69
N ILE A 86 -3.35 -15.38 2.64
CA ILE A 86 -3.65 -15.11 4.02
C ILE A 86 -4.26 -13.72 3.94
N SER A 87 -5.58 -13.66 4.13
CA SER A 87 -6.37 -12.43 4.05
C SER A 87 -5.86 -11.42 5.08
N LEU A 88 -4.82 -10.67 4.74
CA LEU A 88 -4.45 -9.49 5.52
C LEU A 88 -5.63 -8.51 5.41
N PRO A 89 -6.05 -7.87 6.51
CA PRO A 89 -7.13 -6.89 6.50
C PRO A 89 -6.73 -5.56 5.83
N ILE A 90 -5.56 -5.52 5.18
CA ILE A 90 -5.02 -4.37 4.44
C ILE A 90 -4.41 -4.85 3.13
N ARG A 91 -4.41 -3.95 2.15
CA ARG A 91 -3.79 -4.15 0.84
C ARG A 91 -2.52 -3.34 0.78
N ILE A 92 -1.41 -4.01 0.49
CA ILE A 92 -0.09 -3.39 0.37
C ILE A 92 0.27 -3.42 -1.10
N LEU A 93 0.57 -2.26 -1.64
CA LEU A 93 1.07 -2.09 -3.00
C LEU A 93 2.45 -1.47 -2.91
N THR A 94 3.40 -2.00 -3.68
CA THR A 94 4.62 -1.27 -3.96
C THR A 94 4.68 -0.87 -5.43
N MET A 95 5.33 0.26 -5.70
CA MET A 95 5.63 0.70 -7.05
C MET A 95 7.08 1.15 -7.11
N LYS A 96 7.83 0.66 -8.10
CA LYS A 96 9.15 1.23 -8.41
C LYS A 96 8.99 2.61 -9.02
N SER A 97 9.83 3.55 -8.61
CA SER A 97 10.04 4.78 -9.35
C SER A 97 10.49 4.41 -10.77
N VAL A 98 9.88 5.04 -11.76
CA VAL A 98 10.26 4.92 -13.17
C VAL A 98 11.62 5.56 -13.45
#